data_AF-A0A257A8K7-F1
#
_entry.id   AF-A0A257A8K7-F1
#
_cell.length_a   1.000
_cell.length_b   1.000
_cell.length_c   1.000
_cell.angle_alpha   90.00
_cell.angle_beta   90.00
_cell.angle_gamma   90.00
#
_symmetry.space_group_name_H-M   'P 1'
#
loop_
_entity.id
_entity.type
_entity.pdbx_description
1 polymer ?
#
loop_
_entity_poly.entity_id
_entity_poly.type
_entity_poly.pdbx_seq_one_letter_code
_entity_poly.pdbx_strand_id
1 'polypeptide(L)'
;LGTLAMSFSPGIFLLAFFGVAYILYLVKKYREEYYFFFIVYSIVAIYMAISAARFIFNAAPAFALTSAIAILWILEKLKIKEAVKEFGKYKGQFKKNFRKAVNFTRAVGVIVIAILVILPAVWSGVDAGIPYETKEKFDKQIYGTLPSIMKPNNTTYQRYSPWYFGGFGYSLPKPEYPWSRAWDWLSQQDNTTPPEDRPAFVSWWDYGFEAVQRGEHPTVADNFQNGYQVAAQIITAQNESEVIALFIARLLDGVYASQGNKLSPEVMNLLEKYLGDEKAKKIEDVMKDPEKYREEVLSNPSYYGKYASDISSVNTKYVMIKGIIAHMPENRIVGLYDSLRNITSKDIRYFAIDYRLFPFSGRNTGIFYAPAKLGDRRIEEHGGSVVPYDFYELKAVDEYGHEYDLDKVPMNARIVGYRIFYKPMFFHSMLYRTFIGYSGLDIGKGPDIPGFSQNLSSYQPMQAWNMTHFKLVYRTAYWNPYKDYQNHSDAWKPIPIDLALKYGKEGKGTVDLYPPAYRVLPNDVVIVKFYEGAIIEGKVELSNGVPLKHVRITLFDEYGIPHTTTFTDDNGYYSLSAVAGNLTLIVSTDGDLNKLRLVEKTILAQQEANL
;
A
#
# COMPACT_ATOMS: atom_id res chain seq x y z
N LEU A 1 19.30 -11.41 -14.57
CA LEU A 1 20.57 -11.05 -15.27
C LEU A 1 20.50 -9.70 -15.97
N GLY A 2 19.51 -9.41 -16.81
CA GLY A 2 19.39 -8.10 -17.48
C GLY A 2 19.38 -6.91 -16.52
N THR A 3 18.55 -6.94 -15.47
CA THR A 3 18.50 -5.90 -14.43
C THR A 3 19.85 -5.71 -13.73
N LEU A 4 20.54 -6.81 -13.40
CA LEU A 4 21.85 -6.79 -12.76
C LEU A 4 22.92 -6.14 -13.65
N ALA A 5 22.94 -6.49 -14.95
CA ALA A 5 23.86 -5.90 -15.92
C ALA A 5 23.61 -4.40 -16.10
N MET A 6 22.35 -3.98 -16.07
CA MET A 6 21.97 -2.57 -16.14
C MET A 6 22.37 -1.81 -14.87
N SER A 7 22.22 -2.40 -13.68
CA SER A 7 22.63 -1.77 -12.40
C SER A 7 24.12 -1.41 -12.33
N PHE A 8 24.98 -2.14 -13.03
CA PHE A 8 26.42 -1.89 -13.06
C PHE A 8 26.91 -1.22 -14.34
N SER A 9 26.04 -0.94 -15.31
CA SER A 9 26.37 -0.69 -16.72
C SER A 9 26.90 -1.94 -17.45
N PRO A 10 26.44 -2.22 -18.69
CA PRO A 10 26.83 -3.42 -19.44
C PRO A 10 28.35 -3.59 -19.61
N GLY A 11 29.08 -2.49 -19.80
CA GLY A 11 30.53 -2.52 -20.00
C GLY A 11 31.30 -2.98 -18.76
N ILE A 12 30.95 -2.44 -17.59
CA ILE A 12 31.55 -2.85 -16.30
C ILE A 12 31.12 -4.27 -15.96
N PHE A 13 29.85 -4.61 -16.17
CA PHE A 13 29.33 -5.95 -15.91
C PHE A 13 30.13 -7.02 -16.68
N LEU A 14 30.37 -6.83 -17.98
CA LEU A 14 31.16 -7.76 -18.78
C LEU A 14 32.63 -7.80 -18.36
N LEU A 15 33.25 -6.63 -18.11
CA LEU A 15 34.64 -6.53 -17.69
C LEU A 15 34.92 -7.18 -16.34
N ALA A 16 33.95 -7.18 -15.43
CA ALA A 16 34.09 -7.84 -14.14
C ALA A 16 34.40 -9.33 -14.30
N PHE A 17 33.72 -10.04 -15.21
CA PHE A 17 34.00 -11.47 -15.45
C PHE A 17 35.38 -11.71 -16.08
N PHE A 18 35.81 -10.83 -17.01
CA PHE A 18 37.19 -10.88 -17.51
C PHE A 18 38.21 -10.63 -16.40
N GLY A 19 37.91 -9.71 -15.48
CA GLY A 19 38.71 -9.42 -14.30
C GLY A 19 38.86 -10.64 -13.39
N VAL A 20 37.75 -11.31 -13.08
CA VAL A 20 37.72 -12.56 -12.29
C VAL A 20 38.60 -13.62 -12.95
N ALA A 21 38.47 -13.84 -14.26
CA ALA A 21 39.30 -14.79 -14.99
C ALA A 21 40.79 -14.43 -14.96
N TYR A 22 41.12 -13.14 -15.06
CA TYR A 22 42.50 -12.67 -14.98
C TYR A 22 43.08 -12.80 -13.58
N ILE A 23 42.32 -12.52 -12.52
CA ILE A 23 42.75 -12.73 -11.13
C ILE A 23 43.00 -14.21 -10.88
N LEU A 24 42.15 -15.13 -11.37
CA LEU A 24 42.40 -16.57 -11.29
C LEU A 24 43.75 -16.98 -11.92
N TYR A 25 44.10 -16.37 -13.05
CA TYR A 25 45.42 -16.54 -13.66
C TYR A 25 46.54 -15.98 -12.77
N LEU A 26 46.35 -14.80 -12.15
CA LEU A 26 47.33 -14.22 -11.22
C LEU A 26 47.51 -15.09 -9.97
N VAL A 27 46.44 -15.65 -9.41
CA VAL A 27 46.49 -16.63 -8.31
C VAL A 27 47.34 -17.83 -8.72
N LYS A 28 47.10 -18.39 -9.91
CA LYS A 28 47.87 -19.54 -10.41
C LYS A 28 49.35 -19.21 -10.60
N LYS A 29 49.65 -17.99 -11.05
CA LYS A 29 51.01 -17.55 -11.41
C LYS A 29 51.86 -17.11 -10.21
N TYR A 30 51.30 -16.25 -9.36
CA TYR A 30 52.03 -15.59 -8.26
C TYR A 30 51.79 -16.26 -6.90
N ARG A 31 50.62 -16.91 -6.71
CA ARG A 31 50.22 -17.59 -5.46
C ARG A 31 50.26 -16.70 -4.21
N GLU A 32 50.10 -15.39 -4.37
CA GLU A 32 50.10 -14.44 -3.25
C GLU A 32 48.72 -14.42 -2.57
N GLU A 33 48.70 -14.31 -1.23
CA GLU A 33 47.51 -14.47 -0.40
C GLU A 33 46.40 -13.45 -0.72
N TYR A 34 46.77 -12.21 -1.06
CA TYR A 34 45.78 -11.18 -1.38
C TYR A 34 45.02 -11.49 -2.67
N TYR A 35 45.65 -12.09 -3.69
CA TYR A 35 44.92 -12.50 -4.90
C TYR A 35 43.89 -13.58 -4.56
N PHE A 36 44.22 -14.47 -3.64
CA PHE A 36 43.30 -15.49 -3.14
C PHE A 36 42.12 -14.88 -2.37
N PHE A 37 42.38 -13.93 -1.48
CA PHE A 37 41.32 -13.20 -0.79
C PHE A 37 40.39 -12.48 -1.77
N PHE A 38 40.95 -11.71 -2.71
CA PHE A 38 40.16 -10.93 -3.67
C PHE A 38 39.28 -11.81 -4.56
N ILE A 39 39.80 -12.95 -5.05
CA ILE A 39 39.01 -13.82 -5.91
C ILE A 39 37.85 -14.47 -5.16
N VAL A 40 38.07 -14.92 -3.92
CA VAL A 40 37.02 -15.49 -3.08
C VAL A 40 35.95 -14.44 -2.77
N TYR A 41 36.37 -13.25 -2.33
CA TYR A 41 35.45 -12.14 -2.08
C TYR A 41 34.61 -11.80 -3.32
N SER A 42 35.24 -11.63 -4.49
CA SER A 42 34.53 -11.26 -5.72
C SER A 42 33.56 -12.36 -6.18
N ILE A 43 33.95 -13.63 -6.15
CA ILE A 43 33.07 -14.74 -6.53
C ILE A 43 31.85 -14.80 -5.62
N VAL A 44 32.06 -14.74 -4.29
CA VAL A 44 30.97 -14.81 -3.31
C VAL A 44 30.04 -13.61 -3.45
N ALA A 45 30.58 -12.39 -3.58
CA ALA A 45 29.77 -11.17 -3.71
C ALA A 45 28.94 -11.18 -5.01
N ILE A 46 29.54 -11.54 -6.15
CA ILE A 46 28.83 -11.64 -7.44
C ILE A 46 27.75 -12.72 -7.37
N TYR A 47 28.05 -13.89 -6.78
CA TYR A 47 27.08 -14.96 -6.59
C TYR A 47 25.87 -14.51 -5.76
N MET A 48 26.11 -13.82 -4.64
CA MET A 48 25.02 -13.27 -3.81
C MET A 48 24.15 -12.28 -4.58
N ALA A 49 24.75 -11.38 -5.36
CA ALA A 49 24.00 -10.41 -6.17
C ALA A 49 23.21 -11.04 -7.32
N ILE A 50 23.70 -12.14 -7.91
CA ILE A 50 22.94 -12.95 -8.87
C ILE A 50 21.75 -13.63 -8.19
N SER A 51 21.95 -14.09 -6.95
CA SER A 51 20.94 -14.85 -6.20
C SER A 51 19.80 -13.96 -5.70
N ALA A 52 20.09 -12.74 -5.24
CA ALA A 52 19.05 -11.82 -4.77
C ALA A 52 19.43 -10.34 -5.00
N ALA A 53 18.44 -9.56 -5.45
CA ALA A 53 18.61 -8.13 -5.74
C ALA A 53 19.07 -7.32 -4.52
N ARG A 54 18.69 -7.72 -3.30
CA ARG A 54 19.15 -7.07 -2.07
C ARG A 54 20.66 -7.12 -1.86
N PHE A 55 21.39 -7.99 -2.55
CA PHE A 55 22.84 -8.08 -2.42
C PHE A 55 23.60 -7.34 -3.53
N ILE A 56 22.91 -6.64 -4.43
CA ILE A 56 23.55 -5.85 -5.51
C ILE A 56 24.53 -4.83 -4.93
N PHE A 57 24.16 -4.12 -3.85
CA PHE A 57 25.05 -3.13 -3.25
C PHE A 57 26.33 -3.77 -2.67
N ASN A 58 26.25 -4.98 -2.11
CA ASN A 58 27.43 -5.72 -1.61
C ASN A 58 28.39 -6.13 -2.72
N ALA A 59 27.88 -6.36 -3.93
CA ALA A 59 28.68 -6.72 -5.08
C ALA A 59 29.31 -5.52 -5.80
N ALA A 60 28.86 -4.29 -5.53
CA ALA A 60 29.39 -3.10 -6.21
C ALA A 60 30.91 -2.95 -6.11
N PRO A 61 31.56 -3.12 -4.93
CA PRO A 61 33.02 -3.07 -4.83
C PRO A 61 33.69 -4.21 -5.62
N ALA A 62 33.11 -5.41 -5.61
CA ALA A 62 33.63 -6.54 -6.37
C ALA A 62 33.60 -6.28 -7.89
N PHE A 63 32.48 -5.80 -8.43
CA PHE A 63 32.36 -5.42 -9.84
C PHE A 63 33.32 -4.28 -10.20
N ALA A 64 33.46 -3.26 -9.35
CA ALA A 64 34.38 -2.15 -9.58
C ALA A 64 35.85 -2.60 -9.61
N LEU A 65 36.28 -3.41 -8.65
CA LEU A 65 37.67 -3.88 -8.55
C LEU A 65 38.04 -4.84 -9.68
N THR A 66 37.19 -5.82 -9.97
CA THR A 66 37.44 -6.79 -11.04
C THR A 66 37.45 -6.14 -12.42
N SER A 67 36.50 -5.24 -12.69
CA SER A 67 36.49 -4.46 -13.93
C SER A 67 37.72 -3.53 -14.04
N ALA A 68 38.14 -2.90 -12.94
CA ALA A 68 39.37 -2.09 -12.92
C ALA A 68 40.61 -2.92 -13.25
N ILE A 69 40.72 -4.14 -12.69
CA ILE A 69 41.81 -5.06 -13.00
C ILE A 69 41.79 -5.47 -14.48
N ALA A 70 40.61 -5.73 -15.04
CA ALA A 70 40.46 -6.03 -16.47
C ALA A 70 40.89 -4.84 -17.35
N ILE A 71 40.49 -3.61 -16.98
CA ILE A 71 40.90 -2.38 -17.68
C ILE A 71 42.41 -2.21 -17.60
N LEU A 72 43.02 -2.36 -16.42
CA LEU A 72 44.48 -2.28 -16.24
C LEU A 72 45.21 -3.29 -17.13
N TRP A 73 44.72 -4.52 -17.18
CA TRP A 73 45.27 -5.56 -18.06
C TRP A 73 45.21 -5.17 -19.54
N ILE A 74 44.08 -4.61 -20.01
CA ILE A 74 43.94 -4.11 -21.38
C ILE A 74 44.90 -2.95 -21.65
N LEU A 75 45.02 -1.99 -20.71
CA LEU A 75 45.92 -0.83 -20.84
C LEU A 75 47.39 -1.25 -20.90
N GLU A 76 47.78 -2.29 -20.16
CA GLU A 76 49.12 -2.87 -20.21
C GLU A 76 49.39 -3.55 -21.55
N LYS A 77 48.44 -4.32 -22.09
CA LYS A 77 48.54 -4.92 -23.43
C LYS A 77 48.65 -3.87 -24.54
N LEU A 78 47.98 -2.73 -24.38
CA LEU A 78 48.06 -1.60 -25.30
C LEU A 78 49.33 -0.74 -25.10
N LYS A 79 50.14 -1.03 -24.06
CA LYS A 79 51.36 -0.28 -23.70
C LYS A 79 51.10 1.22 -23.50
N ILE A 80 49.94 1.58 -22.94
CA ILE A 80 49.55 2.99 -22.77
C ILE A 80 50.49 3.72 -21.80
N LYS A 81 50.96 3.05 -20.72
CA LYS A 81 51.93 3.62 -19.77
C LYS A 81 53.24 4.05 -20.45
N GLU A 82 53.72 3.27 -21.42
CA GLU A 82 54.92 3.61 -22.20
C GLU A 82 54.66 4.82 -23.10
N ALA A 83 53.50 4.84 -23.79
CA ALA A 83 53.10 5.95 -24.64
C ALA A 83 52.99 7.28 -23.87
N VAL A 84 52.45 7.28 -22.64
CA VAL A 84 52.36 8.46 -21.78
C VAL A 84 53.75 8.94 -21.34
N LYS A 85 54.65 8.01 -20.98
CA LYS A 85 56.05 8.34 -20.62
C LYS A 85 56.83 8.92 -21.80
N GLU A 86 56.63 8.41 -23.01
CA GLU A 86 57.22 8.95 -24.24
C GLU A 86 56.70 10.35 -24.56
N PHE A 87 55.40 10.60 -24.33
CA PHE A 87 54.79 11.92 -24.53
C PHE A 87 55.34 12.98 -23.56
N GLY A 88 55.58 12.62 -22.30
CA GLY A 88 56.08 13.53 -21.27
C GLY A 88 57.57 13.90 -21.39
N LYS A 89 58.37 13.17 -22.17
CA LYS A 89 59.83 13.35 -22.26
C LYS A 89 60.30 14.47 -23.20
N TYR A 90 59.43 15.04 -24.04
CA TYR A 90 59.85 15.99 -25.08
C TYR A 90 58.94 17.22 -25.14
N LYS A 91 59.31 18.29 -24.42
CA LYS A 91 58.70 19.62 -24.53
C LYS A 91 59.06 20.23 -25.90
N GLY A 92 58.05 20.58 -26.72
CA GLY A 92 58.22 21.45 -27.89
C GLY A 92 57.72 20.93 -29.26
N GLN A 93 57.36 19.65 -29.42
CA GLN A 93 56.85 19.11 -30.70
C GLN A 93 55.54 18.31 -30.57
N PHE A 94 54.50 18.94 -30.03
CA PHE A 94 53.20 18.32 -29.73
C PHE A 94 52.63 17.49 -30.90
N LYS A 95 52.60 18.05 -32.12
CA LYS A 95 51.95 17.42 -33.30
C LYS A 95 52.69 16.20 -33.85
N LYS A 96 54.04 16.21 -33.81
CA LYS A 96 54.90 15.10 -34.28
C LYS A 96 54.94 13.97 -33.23
N ASN A 97 54.87 14.34 -31.95
CA ASN A 97 54.89 13.41 -30.81
C ASN A 97 53.55 12.72 -30.60
N PHE A 98 52.43 13.41 -30.83
CA PHE A 98 51.09 12.83 -30.80
C PHE A 98 50.96 11.68 -31.82
N ARG A 99 51.45 11.88 -33.06
CA ARG A 99 51.43 10.83 -34.10
C ARG A 99 52.31 9.61 -33.79
N LYS A 100 53.38 9.77 -33.00
CA LYS A 100 54.26 8.66 -32.59
C LYS A 100 53.72 7.91 -31.36
N ALA A 101 53.18 8.63 -30.39
CA ALA A 101 52.64 8.02 -29.16
C ALA A 101 51.28 7.32 -29.40
N VAL A 102 50.47 7.87 -30.30
CA VAL A 102 49.11 7.39 -30.62
C VAL A 102 49.14 6.55 -31.89
N ASN A 103 49.33 5.24 -31.74
CA ASN A 103 49.04 4.27 -32.79
C ASN A 103 47.51 4.07 -32.89
N PHE A 104 46.97 3.82 -34.09
CA PHE A 104 45.54 3.62 -34.35
C PHE A 104 44.91 2.63 -33.36
N THR A 105 45.55 1.49 -33.10
CA THR A 105 45.10 0.47 -32.15
C THR A 105 44.99 0.99 -30.71
N ARG A 106 45.93 1.83 -30.27
CA ARG A 106 45.92 2.42 -28.92
C ARG A 106 44.80 3.44 -28.79
N ALA A 107 44.62 4.28 -29.81
CA ALA A 107 43.55 5.27 -29.86
C ALA A 107 42.18 4.60 -29.80
N VAL A 108 41.95 3.60 -30.65
CA VAL A 108 40.69 2.84 -30.69
C VAL A 108 40.45 2.14 -29.35
N GLY A 109 41.45 1.47 -28.77
CA GLY A 109 41.30 0.80 -27.48
C GLY A 109 40.89 1.75 -26.34
N VAL A 110 41.51 2.94 -26.26
CA VAL A 110 41.16 3.95 -25.25
C VAL A 110 39.76 4.52 -25.51
N ILE A 111 39.41 4.81 -26.77
CA ILE A 111 38.08 5.31 -27.14
C ILE A 111 37.00 4.28 -26.81
N VAL A 112 37.24 2.99 -27.08
CA VAL A 112 36.31 1.90 -26.75
C VAL A 112 36.07 1.82 -25.24
N ILE A 113 37.13 1.88 -24.42
CA ILE A 113 36.96 1.91 -22.95
C ILE A 113 36.20 3.17 -22.53
N ALA A 114 36.55 4.33 -23.06
CA ALA A 114 35.90 5.59 -22.72
C ALA A 114 34.40 5.59 -23.07
N ILE A 115 34.02 5.12 -24.27
CA ILE A 115 32.65 5.19 -24.78
C ILE A 115 31.79 4.00 -24.31
N LEU A 116 32.32 2.78 -24.24
CA LEU A 116 31.52 1.59 -23.91
C LEU A 116 31.53 1.23 -22.42
N VAL A 117 32.49 1.75 -21.65
CA VAL A 117 32.63 1.39 -20.23
C VAL A 117 32.43 2.62 -19.35
N ILE A 118 33.25 3.66 -19.53
CA ILE A 118 33.25 4.82 -18.63
C ILE A 118 32.00 5.66 -18.86
N LEU A 119 31.73 6.07 -20.10
CA LEU A 119 30.61 6.95 -20.42
C LEU A 119 29.25 6.38 -19.96
N PRO A 120 28.89 5.11 -20.24
CA PRO A 120 27.58 4.59 -19.85
C PRO A 120 27.49 4.39 -18.33
N ALA A 121 28.60 4.05 -17.67
CA ALA A 121 28.64 3.93 -16.21
C ALA A 121 28.48 5.29 -15.52
N VAL A 122 29.19 6.32 -15.99
CA VAL A 122 29.04 7.69 -15.50
C VAL A 122 27.62 8.19 -15.76
N TRP A 123 27.08 7.95 -16.95
CA TRP A 123 25.72 8.39 -17.29
C TRP A 123 24.67 7.72 -16.40
N SER A 124 24.76 6.39 -16.22
CA SER A 124 23.85 5.65 -15.34
C SER A 124 23.97 6.10 -13.88
N GLY A 125 25.19 6.41 -13.42
CA GLY A 125 25.42 6.95 -12.08
C GLY A 125 24.84 8.34 -11.88
N VAL A 126 24.98 9.25 -12.87
CA VAL A 126 24.35 10.58 -12.84
C VAL A 126 22.83 10.46 -12.88
N ASP A 127 22.29 9.62 -13.76
CA ASP A 127 20.85 9.35 -13.84
C ASP A 127 20.32 8.84 -12.49
N ALA A 128 20.96 7.84 -11.90
CA ALA A 128 20.58 7.30 -10.59
C ALA A 128 20.65 8.33 -9.45
N GLY A 129 21.56 9.31 -9.52
CA GLY A 129 21.72 10.36 -8.53
C GLY A 129 20.67 11.48 -8.60
N ILE A 130 19.93 11.59 -9.71
CA ILE A 130 18.90 12.62 -9.92
C ILE A 130 17.52 12.07 -9.54
N PRO A 131 16.79 12.69 -8.58
CA PRO A 131 15.43 12.30 -8.25
C PRO A 131 14.49 12.40 -9.45
N TYR A 132 13.59 11.43 -9.62
CA TYR A 132 12.66 11.36 -10.76
C TYR A 132 11.90 12.66 -11.01
N GLU A 133 11.48 13.33 -9.93
CA GLU A 133 10.71 14.56 -9.95
C GLU A 133 11.46 15.75 -10.60
N THR A 134 12.78 15.67 -10.65
CA THR A 134 13.66 16.72 -11.19
C THR A 134 14.31 16.34 -12.51
N LYS A 135 14.19 15.07 -12.94
CA LYS A 135 14.83 14.56 -14.16
C LYS A 135 14.44 15.36 -15.40
N GLU A 136 13.15 15.70 -15.55
CA GLU A 136 12.67 16.45 -16.71
C GLU A 136 13.36 17.82 -16.84
N LYS A 137 13.67 18.48 -15.72
CA LYS A 137 14.39 19.76 -15.71
C LYS A 137 15.81 19.59 -16.25
N PHE A 138 16.55 18.60 -15.78
CA PHE A 138 17.92 18.35 -16.23
C PHE A 138 17.96 17.79 -17.66
N ASP A 139 16.97 16.98 -18.04
CA ASP A 139 16.82 16.44 -19.37
C ASP A 139 16.66 17.57 -20.41
N LYS A 140 15.82 18.58 -20.11
CA LYS A 140 15.65 19.79 -20.92
C LYS A 140 16.95 20.60 -21.03
N GLN A 141 17.74 20.68 -19.96
CA GLN A 141 19.05 21.36 -19.99
C GLN A 141 20.04 20.64 -20.90
N ILE A 142 20.05 19.30 -20.90
CA ILE A 142 20.88 18.52 -21.81
C ILE A 142 20.42 18.71 -23.26
N TYR A 143 19.11 18.62 -23.51
CA TYR A 143 18.54 18.85 -24.83
C TYR A 143 18.91 20.24 -25.38
N GLY A 144 18.89 21.27 -24.54
CA GLY A 144 19.22 22.65 -24.90
C GLY A 144 20.72 22.91 -25.12
N THR A 145 21.60 22.11 -24.52
CA THR A 145 23.06 22.29 -24.62
C THR A 145 23.69 21.47 -25.75
N LEU A 146 23.05 20.37 -26.18
CA LEU A 146 23.58 19.53 -27.25
C LEU A 146 23.47 20.19 -28.64
N PRO A 147 24.52 20.07 -29.49
CA PRO A 147 24.46 20.48 -30.88
C PRO A 147 23.32 19.79 -31.64
N SER A 148 22.79 20.44 -32.68
CA SER A 148 21.64 19.93 -33.45
C SER A 148 21.82 18.53 -34.04
N ILE A 149 23.06 18.10 -34.30
CA ILE A 149 23.37 16.76 -34.82
C ILE A 149 23.32 15.65 -33.75
N MET A 150 23.45 16.01 -32.47
CA MET A 150 23.49 15.07 -31.35
C MET A 150 22.17 15.01 -30.56
N LYS A 151 21.19 15.84 -30.90
CA LYS A 151 19.87 15.85 -30.26
C LYS A 151 18.80 15.21 -31.15
N PRO A 152 17.80 14.50 -30.58
CA PRO A 152 16.64 14.07 -31.34
C PRO A 152 15.87 15.30 -31.86
N ASN A 153 15.06 15.12 -32.90
CA ASN A 153 14.18 16.20 -33.33
C ASN A 153 13.16 16.55 -32.23
N ASN A 154 12.63 17.77 -32.24
CA ASN A 154 11.78 18.27 -31.16
C ASN A 154 10.52 17.43 -30.94
N THR A 155 9.92 16.93 -32.02
CA THR A 155 8.72 16.08 -31.95
C THR A 155 9.00 14.74 -31.25
N THR A 156 10.16 14.13 -31.55
CA THR A 156 10.60 12.88 -30.91
C THR A 156 10.93 13.15 -29.45
N TYR A 157 11.64 14.24 -29.17
CA TYR A 157 11.98 14.63 -27.80
C TYR A 157 10.72 14.81 -26.93
N GLN A 158 9.74 15.58 -27.40
CA GLN A 158 8.50 15.82 -26.65
C GLN A 158 7.68 14.55 -26.44
N ARG A 159 7.71 13.61 -27.39
CA ARG A 159 6.97 12.34 -27.29
C ARG A 159 7.57 11.37 -26.26
N TYR A 160 8.89 11.40 -26.10
CA TYR A 160 9.63 10.42 -25.31
C TYR A 160 10.45 11.07 -24.18
N SER A 161 10.08 12.30 -23.77
CA SER A 161 10.71 12.99 -22.64
C SER A 161 10.31 12.33 -21.31
N PRO A 162 11.23 12.18 -20.34
CA PRO A 162 12.66 12.48 -20.42
C PRO A 162 13.39 11.49 -21.36
N TRP A 163 14.23 12.02 -22.28
CA TRP A 163 14.90 11.23 -23.32
C TRP A 163 16.28 10.71 -22.90
N TYR A 164 17.00 11.51 -22.11
CA TYR A 164 18.37 11.27 -21.70
C TYR A 164 18.47 10.67 -20.29
N PHE A 165 17.45 10.88 -19.47
CA PHE A 165 17.33 10.39 -18.10
C PHE A 165 16.07 9.54 -17.91
N GLY A 166 15.98 8.81 -16.80
CA GLY A 166 14.80 8.04 -16.41
C GLY A 166 14.97 6.53 -16.46
N GLY A 167 16.18 6.04 -16.71
CA GLY A 167 16.50 4.62 -16.59
C GLY A 167 16.69 4.17 -15.14
N PHE A 168 17.20 5.06 -14.28
CA PHE A 168 17.44 4.81 -12.86
C PHE A 168 17.08 6.03 -12.01
N GLY A 169 16.90 5.85 -10.70
CA GLY A 169 16.69 6.96 -9.77
C GLY A 169 15.80 6.55 -8.59
N TYR A 170 15.66 7.47 -7.65
CA TYR A 170 14.68 7.37 -6.57
C TYR A 170 13.68 8.53 -6.69
N SER A 171 12.48 8.33 -6.17
CA SER A 171 11.49 9.39 -6.02
C SER A 171 11.59 9.99 -4.63
N LEU A 172 11.53 11.31 -4.54
CA LEU A 172 11.39 12.01 -3.26
C LEU A 172 9.91 12.25 -2.96
N PRO A 173 9.43 11.96 -1.74
CA PRO A 173 8.07 12.26 -1.37
C PRO A 173 7.85 13.78 -1.42
N LYS A 174 6.92 14.21 -2.27
CA LYS A 174 6.49 15.61 -2.36
C LYS A 174 5.31 15.87 -1.42
N PRO A 175 5.15 17.09 -0.88
CA PRO A 175 4.00 17.43 -0.04
C PRO A 175 2.65 17.16 -0.70
N GLU A 176 2.56 17.20 -2.04
CA GLU A 176 1.31 16.95 -2.76
C GLU A 176 0.97 15.46 -2.88
N TYR A 177 1.92 14.56 -2.61
CA TYR A 177 1.71 13.12 -2.73
C TYR A 177 0.69 12.61 -1.71
N PRO A 178 -0.09 11.56 -2.06
CA PRO A 178 -1.23 11.13 -1.24
C PRO A 178 -0.85 10.81 0.21
N TRP A 179 0.21 10.02 0.41
CA TRP A 179 0.69 9.68 1.75
C TRP A 179 1.28 10.86 2.51
N SER A 180 2.03 11.73 1.84
CA SER A 180 2.58 12.93 2.49
C SER A 180 1.47 13.81 3.06
N ARG A 181 0.40 14.05 2.29
CA ARG A 181 -0.78 14.78 2.78
C ARG A 181 -1.52 14.05 3.89
N ALA A 182 -1.62 12.72 3.81
CA ALA A 182 -2.30 11.91 4.82
C ALA A 182 -1.55 11.93 6.16
N TRP A 183 -0.21 11.88 6.13
CA TRP A 183 0.63 12.02 7.31
C TRP A 183 0.59 13.42 7.92
N ASP A 184 0.63 14.46 7.09
CA ASP A 184 0.48 15.83 7.56
C ASP A 184 -0.88 16.04 8.26
N TRP A 185 -1.94 15.38 7.79
CA TRP A 185 -3.25 15.39 8.46
C TRP A 185 -3.27 14.54 9.73
N LEU A 186 -2.70 13.32 9.69
CA LEU A 186 -2.70 12.39 10.82
C LEU A 186 -1.91 12.95 12.00
N SER A 187 -0.78 13.62 11.77
CA SER A 187 0.04 14.22 12.82
C SER A 187 -0.65 15.33 13.62
N GLN A 188 -1.70 15.93 13.04
CA GLN A 188 -2.53 16.93 13.69
C GLN A 188 -3.64 16.30 14.55
N GLN A 189 -3.88 14.99 14.44
CA GLN A 189 -4.86 14.27 15.25
C GLN A 189 -4.28 13.90 16.61
N ASP A 190 -5.14 13.85 17.64
CA ASP A 190 -4.79 13.45 19.01
C ASP A 190 -3.55 14.18 19.59
N ASN A 191 -3.29 15.40 19.11
CA ASN A 191 -2.06 16.16 19.37
C ASN A 191 -1.92 16.75 20.78
N THR A 192 -2.91 16.50 21.64
CA THR A 192 -2.87 16.82 23.07
C THR A 192 -2.02 15.83 23.87
N THR A 193 -1.62 14.70 23.27
CA THR A 193 -0.78 13.67 23.89
C THR A 193 0.53 13.45 23.10
N PRO A 194 1.62 13.01 23.77
CA PRO A 194 2.87 12.65 23.12
C PRO A 194 2.65 11.56 22.04
N PRO A 195 3.40 11.60 20.92
CA PRO A 195 3.24 10.65 19.80
C PRO A 195 3.18 9.18 20.21
N GLU A 196 3.98 8.75 21.18
CA GLU A 196 4.07 7.37 21.67
C GLU A 196 2.81 6.86 22.41
N ASP A 197 2.00 7.78 22.93
CA ASP A 197 0.78 7.49 23.69
C ASP A 197 -0.49 7.78 22.89
N ARG A 198 -0.35 8.29 21.66
CA ARG A 198 -1.48 8.47 20.74
C ARG A 198 -2.06 7.12 20.32
N PRO A 199 -3.33 7.09 19.86
CA PRO A 199 -3.92 5.86 19.34
C PRO A 199 -3.16 5.30 18.14
N ALA A 200 -2.94 4.00 18.11
CA ALA A 200 -2.23 3.33 17.05
C ALA A 200 -2.97 3.36 15.71
N PHE A 201 -2.17 3.45 14.67
CA PHE A 201 -2.52 3.38 13.28
C PHE A 201 -2.36 1.95 12.73
N VAL A 202 -3.25 1.56 11.83
CA VAL A 202 -3.22 0.28 11.14
C VAL A 202 -3.28 0.49 9.64
N SER A 203 -2.31 -0.08 8.94
CA SER A 203 -2.36 -0.30 7.50
C SER A 203 -1.47 -1.51 7.18
N TRP A 204 -1.10 -1.68 5.91
CA TRP A 204 -0.07 -2.65 5.57
C TRP A 204 1.28 -2.29 6.17
N TRP A 205 2.10 -3.29 6.47
CA TRP A 205 3.33 -3.14 7.26
C TRP A 205 4.38 -2.23 6.60
N ASP A 206 4.30 -2.04 5.29
CA ASP A 206 5.12 -1.11 4.50
C ASP A 206 5.07 0.35 5.01
N TYR A 207 3.99 0.74 5.71
CA TYR A 207 3.75 2.14 6.10
C TYR A 207 4.06 2.45 7.57
N GLY A 208 4.51 1.46 8.36
CA GLY A 208 4.64 1.62 9.80
C GLY A 208 5.66 2.67 10.23
N PHE A 209 6.83 2.74 9.58
CA PHE A 209 7.84 3.76 9.92
C PHE A 209 7.38 5.16 9.55
N GLU A 210 6.68 5.33 8.44
CA GLU A 210 6.14 6.63 8.04
C GLU A 210 5.02 7.07 8.97
N ALA A 211 4.14 6.16 9.39
CA ALA A 211 3.10 6.44 10.37
C ALA A 211 3.69 6.95 11.70
N VAL A 212 4.76 6.33 12.20
CA VAL A 212 5.46 6.77 13.42
C VAL A 212 6.18 8.10 13.21
N GLN A 213 6.98 8.23 12.14
CA GLN A 213 7.86 9.39 11.96
C GLN A 213 7.15 10.65 11.44
N ARG A 214 6.14 10.48 10.58
CA ARG A 214 5.45 11.58 9.89
C ARG A 214 4.01 11.70 10.33
N GLY A 215 3.35 10.58 10.58
CA GLY A 215 2.01 10.55 11.14
C GLY A 215 1.98 10.86 12.63
N GLU A 216 3.11 10.78 13.35
CA GLU A 216 3.22 11.00 14.81
C GLU A 216 2.30 10.08 15.65
N HIS A 217 2.02 8.86 15.15
CA HIS A 217 1.18 7.87 15.82
C HIS A 217 1.90 6.51 15.85
N PRO A 218 1.72 5.68 16.91
CA PRO A 218 2.27 4.34 16.93
C PRO A 218 1.60 3.47 15.86
N THR A 219 2.22 2.36 15.47
CA THR A 219 1.69 1.47 14.42
C THR A 219 1.47 0.06 14.94
N VAL A 220 0.43 -0.61 14.44
CA VAL A 220 0.17 -2.03 14.73
C VAL A 220 1.16 -2.95 14.01
N ALA A 221 1.59 -2.56 12.81
CA ALA A 221 2.52 -3.31 11.97
C ALA A 221 3.60 -2.39 11.35
N ASP A 222 4.82 -2.92 11.17
CA ASP A 222 5.97 -2.12 10.75
C ASP A 222 6.89 -2.78 9.72
N ASN A 223 7.80 -1.97 9.18
CA ASN A 223 8.76 -2.32 8.14
C ASN A 223 9.77 -3.41 8.54
N PHE A 224 9.88 -3.77 9.84
CA PHE A 224 10.65 -4.92 10.31
C PHE A 224 9.85 -6.23 10.28
N GLN A 225 8.65 -6.22 9.69
CA GLN A 225 7.74 -7.36 9.64
C GLN A 225 7.21 -7.75 11.03
N ASN A 226 7.09 -6.78 11.94
CA ASN A 226 6.32 -6.98 13.16
C ASN A 226 4.83 -6.76 12.86
N GLY A 227 3.96 -7.61 13.40
CA GLY A 227 2.51 -7.41 13.36
C GLY A 227 1.84 -7.53 11.98
N TYR A 228 2.56 -7.92 10.92
CA TYR A 228 1.95 -8.04 9.58
C TYR A 228 0.83 -9.09 9.53
N GLN A 229 0.87 -10.12 10.38
CA GLN A 229 -0.17 -11.15 10.45
C GLN A 229 -1.50 -10.55 10.90
N VAL A 230 -1.50 -9.76 11.99
CA VAL A 230 -2.74 -9.10 12.45
C VAL A 230 -3.20 -8.03 11.46
N ALA A 231 -2.29 -7.28 10.85
CA ALA A 231 -2.64 -6.33 9.79
C ALA A 231 -3.29 -7.04 8.59
N ALA A 232 -2.75 -8.19 8.17
CA ALA A 232 -3.33 -9.03 7.13
C ALA A 232 -4.74 -9.54 7.50
N GLN A 233 -4.94 -10.01 8.74
CA GLN A 233 -6.26 -10.41 9.21
C GLN A 233 -7.24 -9.23 9.24
N ILE A 234 -6.81 -8.04 9.66
CA ILE A 234 -7.66 -6.83 9.71
C ILE A 234 -8.04 -6.41 8.28
N ILE A 235 -7.08 -6.30 7.36
CA ILE A 235 -7.31 -5.93 5.95
C ILE A 235 -8.32 -6.87 5.28
N THR A 236 -8.26 -8.17 5.61
CA THR A 236 -9.13 -9.21 5.05
C THR A 236 -10.35 -9.55 5.92
N ALA A 237 -10.57 -8.83 7.02
CA ALA A 237 -11.71 -9.05 7.92
C ALA A 237 -13.03 -8.77 7.19
N GLN A 238 -14.06 -9.55 7.50
CA GLN A 238 -15.31 -9.61 6.73
C GLN A 238 -16.43 -8.74 7.31
N ASN A 239 -16.25 -8.16 8.50
CA ASN A 239 -17.18 -7.25 9.17
C ASN A 239 -16.49 -6.51 10.33
N GLU A 240 -17.18 -5.55 10.93
CA GLU A 240 -16.64 -4.73 12.04
C GLU A 240 -16.33 -5.55 13.29
N SER A 241 -17.17 -6.54 13.63
CA SER A 241 -16.96 -7.41 14.78
C SER A 241 -15.63 -8.17 14.69
N GLU A 242 -15.26 -8.65 13.50
CA GLU A 242 -13.94 -9.26 13.25
C GLU A 242 -12.80 -8.25 13.44
N VAL A 243 -12.95 -7.02 12.96
CA VAL A 243 -11.91 -5.98 13.10
C VAL A 243 -11.68 -5.63 14.57
N ILE A 244 -12.76 -5.39 15.33
CA ILE A 244 -12.66 -5.05 16.76
C ILE A 244 -12.09 -6.23 17.56
N ALA A 245 -12.48 -7.47 17.22
CA ALA A 245 -11.88 -8.66 17.81
C ALA A 245 -10.36 -8.76 17.57
N LEU A 246 -9.88 -8.35 16.39
CA LEU A 246 -8.45 -8.30 16.07
C LEU A 246 -7.72 -7.15 16.77
N PHE A 247 -8.38 -6.00 17.00
CA PHE A 247 -7.84 -4.96 17.85
C PHE A 247 -7.66 -5.46 19.30
N ILE A 248 -8.66 -6.15 19.85
CA ILE A 248 -8.57 -6.80 21.16
C ILE A 248 -7.40 -7.80 21.17
N ALA A 249 -7.31 -8.68 20.18
CA ALA A 249 -6.23 -9.68 20.08
C ALA A 249 -4.84 -9.02 20.06
N ARG A 250 -4.68 -7.87 19.39
CA ARG A 250 -3.42 -7.14 19.35
C ARG A 250 -3.07 -6.48 20.70
N LEU A 251 -4.05 -5.97 21.44
CA LEU A 251 -3.80 -5.46 22.79
C LEU A 251 -3.44 -6.59 23.76
N LEU A 252 -4.11 -7.75 23.63
CA LEU A 252 -3.77 -8.95 24.40
C LEU A 252 -2.31 -9.38 24.15
N ASP A 253 -1.81 -9.31 22.91
CA ASP A 253 -0.40 -9.58 22.61
C ASP A 253 0.56 -8.67 23.39
N GLY A 254 0.24 -7.38 23.50
CA GLY A 254 1.02 -6.43 24.29
C GLY A 254 1.03 -6.78 25.78
N VAL A 255 -0.12 -7.14 26.34
CA VAL A 255 -0.23 -7.62 27.73
C VAL A 255 0.58 -8.89 27.93
N TYR A 256 0.39 -9.88 27.06
CA TYR A 256 1.04 -11.18 27.15
C TYR A 256 2.56 -11.07 27.07
N ALA A 257 3.08 -10.25 26.16
CA ALA A 257 4.51 -10.01 26.03
C ALA A 257 5.10 -9.27 27.24
N SER A 258 4.38 -8.28 27.79
CA SER A 258 4.86 -7.49 28.95
C SER A 258 4.80 -8.25 30.28
N GLN A 259 3.93 -9.25 30.40
CA GLN A 259 3.70 -10.03 31.63
C GLN A 259 4.35 -11.42 31.61
N GLY A 260 5.42 -11.60 30.83
CA GLY A 260 6.18 -12.85 30.81
C GLY A 260 5.43 -14.04 30.20
N ASN A 261 4.71 -13.79 29.10
CA ASN A 261 3.90 -14.77 28.36
C ASN A 261 2.73 -15.32 29.18
N LYS A 262 2.00 -14.42 29.86
CA LYS A 262 0.74 -14.71 30.56
C LYS A 262 -0.20 -13.52 30.48
N LEU A 263 -1.50 -13.76 30.56
CA LEU A 263 -2.46 -12.68 30.76
C LEU A 263 -2.49 -12.29 32.23
N SER A 264 -2.58 -11.00 32.53
CA SER A 264 -2.69 -10.54 33.91
C SER A 264 -4.02 -11.00 34.52
N PRO A 265 -4.12 -11.19 35.85
CA PRO A 265 -5.38 -11.54 36.49
C PRO A 265 -6.52 -10.56 36.19
N GLU A 266 -6.19 -9.28 36.06
CA GLU A 266 -7.15 -8.23 35.70
C GLU A 266 -7.72 -8.42 34.28
N VAL A 267 -6.86 -8.73 33.30
CA VAL A 267 -7.29 -9.01 31.92
C VAL A 267 -8.06 -10.33 31.84
N MET A 268 -7.67 -11.35 32.60
CA MET A 268 -8.43 -12.60 32.67
C MET A 268 -9.84 -12.38 33.23
N ASN A 269 -9.98 -11.69 34.37
CA ASN A 269 -11.29 -11.34 34.94
C ASN A 269 -12.15 -10.54 33.95
N LEU A 270 -11.52 -9.66 33.16
CA LEU A 270 -12.20 -8.91 32.11
C LEU A 270 -12.73 -9.84 31.01
N LEU A 271 -11.91 -10.76 30.51
CA LEU A 271 -12.33 -11.72 29.49
C LEU A 271 -13.46 -12.61 30.02
N GLU A 272 -13.40 -13.06 31.27
CA GLU A 272 -14.45 -13.85 31.91
C GLU A 272 -15.77 -13.07 31.99
N LYS A 273 -15.72 -11.79 32.40
CA LYS A 273 -16.90 -10.92 32.45
C LYS A 273 -17.61 -10.79 31.10
N TYR A 274 -16.85 -10.59 30.02
CA TYR A 274 -17.41 -10.30 28.69
C TYR A 274 -17.63 -11.54 27.82
N LEU A 275 -16.86 -12.60 27.99
CA LEU A 275 -16.89 -13.80 27.12
C LEU A 275 -17.35 -15.06 27.86
N GLY A 276 -17.26 -15.07 29.19
CA GLY A 276 -17.45 -16.26 30.03
C GLY A 276 -16.17 -17.07 30.22
N ASP A 277 -16.12 -17.84 31.31
CA ASP A 277 -14.93 -18.55 31.80
C ASP A 277 -14.29 -19.48 30.76
N GLU A 278 -15.11 -20.24 30.03
CA GLU A 278 -14.62 -21.21 29.05
C GLU A 278 -13.86 -20.51 27.91
N LYS A 279 -14.44 -19.44 27.34
CA LYS A 279 -13.84 -18.67 26.24
C LYS A 279 -12.61 -17.90 26.70
N ALA A 280 -12.63 -17.33 27.90
CA ALA A 280 -11.48 -16.63 28.47
C ALA A 280 -10.27 -17.57 28.62
N LYS A 281 -10.48 -18.75 29.22
CA LYS A 281 -9.43 -19.79 29.34
C LYS A 281 -8.95 -20.29 27.98
N LYS A 282 -9.87 -20.45 27.01
CA LYS A 282 -9.50 -20.83 25.65
C LYS A 282 -8.60 -19.78 24.98
N ILE A 283 -8.88 -18.49 25.16
CA ILE A 283 -8.02 -17.42 24.63
C ILE A 283 -6.60 -17.51 25.23
N GLU A 284 -6.48 -17.67 26.55
CA GLU A 284 -5.16 -17.81 27.18
C GLU A 284 -4.39 -19.03 26.66
N ASP A 285 -5.07 -20.19 26.52
CA ASP A 285 -4.47 -21.41 25.98
C ASP A 285 -4.04 -21.24 24.52
N VAL A 286 -4.84 -20.55 23.70
CA VAL A 286 -4.51 -20.22 22.30
C VAL A 286 -3.29 -19.31 22.21
N MET A 287 -3.14 -18.33 23.12
CA MET A 287 -1.96 -17.47 23.13
C MET A 287 -0.68 -18.22 23.50
N LYS A 288 -0.81 -19.28 24.30
CA LYS A 288 0.29 -20.13 24.73
C LYS A 288 0.71 -21.17 23.69
N ASP A 289 -0.26 -21.85 23.10
CA ASP A 289 -0.04 -22.89 22.09
C ASP A 289 -1.08 -22.80 20.97
N PRO A 290 -0.88 -21.88 20.00
CA PRO A 290 -1.83 -21.71 18.90
C PRO A 290 -1.93 -22.95 17.99
N GLU A 291 -0.84 -23.71 17.86
CA GLU A 291 -0.73 -24.83 16.92
C GLU A 291 -1.73 -25.94 17.23
N LYS A 292 -2.03 -26.16 18.52
CA LYS A 292 -3.07 -27.07 19.01
C LYS A 292 -4.44 -26.83 18.35
N TYR A 293 -4.75 -25.60 17.96
CA TYR A 293 -6.06 -25.20 17.43
C TYR A 293 -6.11 -25.12 15.91
N ARG A 294 -5.02 -25.47 15.22
CA ARG A 294 -4.92 -25.40 13.76
C ARG A 294 -5.98 -26.24 13.04
N GLU A 295 -6.16 -27.50 13.45
CA GLU A 295 -7.16 -28.40 12.86
C GLU A 295 -8.59 -27.92 13.14
N GLU A 296 -8.84 -27.31 14.31
CA GLU A 296 -10.15 -26.72 14.63
C GLU A 296 -10.47 -25.56 13.67
N VAL A 297 -9.50 -24.69 13.39
CA VAL A 297 -9.64 -23.59 12.42
C VAL A 297 -9.92 -24.12 11.01
N LEU A 298 -9.15 -25.10 10.54
CA LEU A 298 -9.25 -25.62 9.17
C LEU A 298 -10.52 -26.45 8.93
N SER A 299 -10.99 -27.18 9.94
CA SER A 299 -12.20 -28.00 9.85
C SER A 299 -13.51 -27.21 9.92
N ASN A 300 -13.48 -25.95 10.38
CA ASN A 300 -14.65 -25.09 10.55
C ASN A 300 -14.58 -23.78 9.72
N PRO A 301 -14.46 -23.87 8.38
CA PRO A 301 -14.25 -22.69 7.52
C PRO A 301 -15.42 -21.71 7.48
N SER A 302 -16.64 -22.15 7.82
CA SER A 302 -17.81 -21.27 7.94
C SER A 302 -17.77 -20.39 9.18
N TYR A 303 -17.06 -20.81 10.23
CA TYR A 303 -16.96 -20.09 11.50
C TYR A 303 -15.69 -19.23 11.54
N TYR A 304 -14.54 -19.79 11.20
CA TYR A 304 -13.26 -19.07 11.29
C TYR A 304 -12.91 -18.29 10.01
N GLY A 305 -13.48 -18.69 8.87
CA GLY A 305 -13.11 -18.23 7.55
C GLY A 305 -12.26 -19.26 6.80
N LYS A 306 -12.02 -19.01 5.52
CA LYS A 306 -11.26 -19.92 4.66
C LYS A 306 -9.77 -19.57 4.68
N TYR A 307 -8.95 -20.56 5.00
CA TYR A 307 -7.50 -20.43 5.12
C TYR A 307 -6.78 -21.56 4.36
N ALA A 308 -5.52 -21.33 4.03
CA ALA A 308 -4.66 -22.30 3.40
C ALA A 308 -4.38 -23.47 4.35
N SER A 309 -4.20 -24.66 3.78
CA SER A 309 -3.99 -25.88 4.55
C SER A 309 -2.71 -25.88 5.36
N ASP A 310 -1.80 -24.93 5.12
CA ASP A 310 -0.51 -24.71 5.77
C ASP A 310 -0.49 -23.43 6.63
N ILE A 311 -1.66 -22.97 7.10
CA ILE A 311 -1.77 -21.82 8.03
C ILE A 311 -0.73 -21.89 9.15
N SER A 312 -0.04 -20.77 9.36
CA SER A 312 1.00 -20.62 10.37
C SER A 312 0.41 -20.56 11.78
N SER A 313 1.22 -20.94 12.78
CA SER A 313 0.84 -20.84 14.19
C SER A 313 0.44 -19.41 14.60
N VAL A 314 1.14 -18.39 14.10
CA VAL A 314 0.85 -16.98 14.42
C VAL A 314 -0.49 -16.54 13.85
N ASN A 315 -0.81 -16.89 12.60
CA ASN A 315 -2.13 -16.59 12.04
C ASN A 315 -3.22 -17.41 12.72
N THR A 316 -2.97 -18.69 13.03
CA THR A 316 -3.91 -19.54 13.78
C THR A 316 -4.35 -18.88 15.09
N LYS A 317 -3.41 -18.29 15.85
CA LYS A 317 -3.71 -17.50 17.06
C LYS A 317 -4.75 -16.42 16.80
N TYR A 318 -4.49 -15.53 15.83
CA TYR A 318 -5.37 -14.40 15.54
C TYR A 318 -6.73 -14.85 15.01
N VAL A 319 -6.75 -15.84 14.11
CA VAL A 319 -7.98 -16.40 13.56
C VAL A 319 -8.85 -17.00 14.65
N MET A 320 -8.23 -17.70 15.59
CA MET A 320 -8.92 -18.35 16.69
C MET A 320 -9.51 -17.34 17.68
N ILE A 321 -8.70 -16.37 18.14
CA ILE A 321 -9.18 -15.30 19.05
C ILE A 321 -10.27 -14.47 18.37
N LYS A 322 -10.08 -14.12 17.08
CA LYS A 322 -11.10 -13.45 16.26
C LYS A 322 -12.40 -14.24 16.25
N GLY A 323 -12.35 -15.54 15.95
CA GLY A 323 -13.53 -16.40 15.91
C GLY A 323 -14.24 -16.53 17.26
N ILE A 324 -13.51 -16.53 18.38
CA ILE A 324 -14.09 -16.57 19.73
C ILE A 324 -14.86 -15.27 20.05
N ILE A 325 -14.29 -14.12 19.68
CA ILE A 325 -14.82 -12.80 20.07
C ILE A 325 -15.86 -12.28 19.08
N ALA A 326 -15.62 -12.38 17.77
CA ALA A 326 -16.43 -11.74 16.74
C ALA A 326 -17.89 -12.24 16.66
N HIS A 327 -18.19 -13.40 17.25
CA HIS A 327 -19.54 -13.97 17.32
C HIS A 327 -20.32 -13.54 18.58
N MET A 328 -19.72 -12.74 19.46
CA MET A 328 -20.42 -12.16 20.60
C MET A 328 -21.32 -10.99 20.16
N PRO A 329 -22.35 -10.64 20.95
CA PRO A 329 -23.13 -9.43 20.70
C PRO A 329 -22.23 -8.19 20.60
N GLU A 330 -22.52 -7.28 19.68
CA GLU A 330 -21.71 -6.10 19.37
C GLU A 330 -21.35 -5.28 20.62
N ASN A 331 -22.32 -5.00 21.48
CA ASN A 331 -22.12 -4.26 22.72
C ASN A 331 -21.14 -4.94 23.68
N ARG A 332 -21.04 -6.29 23.67
CA ARG A 332 -20.07 -7.04 24.47
C ARG A 332 -18.67 -6.93 23.88
N ILE A 333 -18.54 -6.96 22.55
CA ILE A 333 -17.25 -6.83 21.85
C ILE A 333 -16.68 -5.43 22.07
N VAL A 334 -17.49 -4.40 21.81
CA VAL A 334 -17.09 -2.99 21.98
C VAL A 334 -16.79 -2.70 23.44
N GLY A 335 -17.63 -3.13 24.38
CA GLY A 335 -17.40 -2.94 25.81
C GLY A 335 -16.14 -3.64 26.33
N LEU A 336 -15.83 -4.84 25.79
CA LEU A 336 -14.57 -5.53 26.07
C LEU A 336 -13.37 -4.73 25.55
N TYR A 337 -13.44 -4.24 24.32
CA TYR A 337 -12.37 -3.43 23.74
C TYR A 337 -12.14 -2.16 24.54
N ASP A 338 -13.21 -1.41 24.86
CA ASP A 338 -13.13 -0.19 25.67
C ASP A 338 -12.49 -0.43 27.04
N SER A 339 -12.97 -1.45 27.75
CA SER A 339 -12.43 -1.82 29.07
C SER A 339 -10.95 -2.23 28.99
N LEU A 340 -10.55 -2.95 27.93
CA LEU A 340 -9.17 -3.38 27.74
C LEU A 340 -8.25 -2.20 27.44
N ARG A 341 -8.70 -1.22 26.66
CA ARG A 341 -7.95 0.01 26.42
C ARG A 341 -7.74 0.80 27.71
N ASN A 342 -8.75 0.88 28.57
CA ASN A 342 -8.64 1.54 29.87
C ASN A 342 -7.60 0.87 30.78
N ILE A 343 -7.56 -0.47 30.83
CA ILE A 343 -6.57 -1.21 31.62
C ILE A 343 -5.16 -1.07 31.05
N THR A 344 -5.02 -1.13 29.72
CA THR A 344 -3.70 -1.12 29.07
C THR A 344 -3.16 0.28 28.80
N SER A 345 -4.01 1.30 28.83
CA SER A 345 -3.73 2.65 28.31
C SER A 345 -3.19 2.62 26.86
N LYS A 346 -3.63 1.64 26.06
CA LYS A 346 -3.27 1.48 24.64
C LYS A 346 -4.55 1.41 23.81
N ASP A 347 -4.53 2.05 22.65
CA ASP A 347 -5.69 2.19 21.77
C ASP A 347 -5.25 1.97 20.32
N ILE A 348 -6.11 1.37 19.50
CA ILE A 348 -5.97 1.23 18.06
C ILE A 348 -7.22 1.89 17.45
N ARG A 349 -7.02 2.93 16.62
CA ARG A 349 -8.14 3.80 16.24
C ARG A 349 -8.21 4.13 14.76
N TYR A 350 -7.08 4.25 14.08
CA TYR A 350 -7.04 4.65 12.68
C TYR A 350 -6.72 3.46 11.78
N PHE A 351 -7.51 3.28 10.72
CA PHE A 351 -7.23 2.30 9.67
C PHE A 351 -7.15 3.00 8.32
N ALA A 352 -6.10 2.72 7.55
CA ALA A 352 -5.89 3.35 6.25
C ALA A 352 -5.59 2.37 5.13
N ILE A 353 -6.09 2.70 3.95
CA ILE A 353 -5.83 1.98 2.70
C ILE A 353 -5.44 2.99 1.62
N ASP A 354 -4.45 2.62 0.82
CA ASP A 354 -4.10 3.36 -0.38
C ASP A 354 -4.43 2.60 -1.66
N TYR A 355 -4.31 3.32 -2.77
CA TYR A 355 -4.54 2.79 -4.11
C TYR A 355 -3.65 1.58 -4.47
N ARG A 356 -2.47 1.41 -3.87
CA ARG A 356 -1.57 0.28 -4.19
C ARG A 356 -2.12 -1.02 -3.65
N LEU A 357 -2.79 -0.99 -2.50
CA LEU A 357 -3.45 -2.16 -1.91
C LEU A 357 -4.69 -2.60 -2.70
N PHE A 358 -5.28 -1.75 -3.54
CA PHE A 358 -6.52 -2.05 -4.24
C PHE A 358 -6.27 -2.78 -5.58
N PRO A 359 -6.92 -3.95 -5.82
CA PRO A 359 -6.78 -4.69 -7.06
C PRO A 359 -7.65 -4.09 -8.18
N PHE A 360 -7.18 -3.01 -8.82
CA PHE A 360 -7.95 -2.29 -9.86
C PHE A 360 -8.20 -3.09 -11.15
N SER A 361 -7.31 -3.98 -11.56
CA SER A 361 -7.47 -4.70 -12.83
C SER A 361 -6.74 -6.03 -12.85
N GLY A 362 -7.05 -6.89 -13.82
CA GLY A 362 -6.30 -8.14 -14.01
C GLY A 362 -4.85 -7.94 -14.45
N ARG A 363 -4.48 -6.77 -15.00
CA ARG A 363 -3.09 -6.42 -15.33
C ARG A 363 -2.33 -5.83 -14.14
N ASN A 364 -3.04 -5.13 -13.26
CA ASN A 364 -2.50 -4.54 -12.05
C ASN A 364 -3.47 -4.85 -10.90
N THR A 365 -3.21 -5.95 -10.23
CA THR A 365 -3.94 -6.39 -9.04
C THR A 365 -3.48 -5.69 -7.76
N GLY A 366 -2.61 -4.69 -7.88
CA GLY A 366 -1.99 -4.04 -6.72
C GLY A 366 -1.24 -5.05 -5.85
N ILE A 367 -1.13 -4.72 -4.57
CA ILE A 367 -0.47 -5.55 -3.57
C ILE A 367 -1.45 -6.29 -2.66
N PHE A 368 -2.76 -6.35 -2.95
CA PHE A 368 -3.75 -7.06 -2.12
C PHE A 368 -3.41 -8.55 -1.89
N TYR A 369 -2.75 -9.18 -2.87
CA TYR A 369 -2.32 -10.56 -2.74
C TYR A 369 -1.34 -10.76 -1.56
N ALA A 370 -0.59 -9.72 -1.15
CA ALA A 370 0.40 -9.80 -0.09
C ALA A 370 -0.23 -9.99 1.30
N PRO A 371 -1.17 -9.15 1.78
CA PRO A 371 -1.91 -9.42 3.00
C PRO A 371 -2.73 -10.70 2.91
N ALA A 372 -3.29 -11.05 1.75
CA ALA A 372 -4.00 -12.31 1.62
C ALA A 372 -3.06 -13.52 1.81
N LYS A 373 -1.92 -13.57 1.11
CA LYS A 373 -0.92 -14.65 1.21
C LYS A 373 -0.30 -14.73 2.61
N LEU A 374 0.16 -13.61 3.16
CA LEU A 374 0.83 -13.56 4.46
C LEU A 374 -0.14 -13.67 5.65
N GLY A 375 -1.44 -13.47 5.42
CA GLY A 375 -2.52 -13.82 6.33
C GLY A 375 -3.02 -15.27 6.16
N ASP A 376 -2.28 -16.10 5.42
CA ASP A 376 -2.59 -17.51 5.11
C ASP A 376 -3.98 -17.73 4.49
N ARG A 377 -4.48 -16.75 3.73
CA ARG A 377 -5.65 -16.96 2.87
C ARG A 377 -5.29 -17.90 1.72
N ARG A 378 -6.29 -18.56 1.18
CA ARG A 378 -6.08 -19.48 0.06
C ARG A 378 -5.72 -18.71 -1.21
N ILE A 379 -4.63 -19.13 -1.84
CA ILE A 379 -4.07 -18.50 -3.04
C ILE A 379 -3.81 -19.54 -4.12
N GLU A 380 -3.75 -19.06 -5.36
CA GLU A 380 -3.23 -19.78 -6.52
C GLU A 380 -2.05 -19.02 -7.11
N GLU A 381 -1.05 -19.74 -7.62
CA GLU A 381 0.13 -19.15 -8.26
C GLU A 381 0.17 -19.52 -9.74
N HIS A 382 0.09 -18.51 -10.62
CA HIS A 382 0.07 -18.68 -12.07
C HIS A 382 1.12 -17.79 -12.71
N GLY A 383 2.16 -18.36 -13.34
CA GLY A 383 3.15 -17.58 -14.09
C GLY A 383 3.88 -16.49 -13.29
N GLY A 384 4.00 -16.65 -11.96
CA GLY A 384 4.58 -15.66 -11.04
C GLY A 384 3.58 -14.67 -10.45
N SER A 385 2.30 -14.72 -10.83
CA SER A 385 1.21 -13.96 -10.19
C SER A 385 0.58 -14.79 -9.06
N VAL A 386 0.32 -14.13 -7.92
CA VAL A 386 -0.38 -14.71 -6.77
C VAL A 386 -1.81 -14.20 -6.75
N VAL A 387 -2.78 -15.10 -6.74
CA VAL A 387 -4.21 -14.78 -6.81
C VAL A 387 -4.94 -15.33 -5.58
N PRO A 388 -5.46 -14.49 -4.68
CA PRO A 388 -6.33 -14.91 -3.59
C PRO A 388 -7.72 -15.25 -4.11
N TYR A 389 -7.90 -16.48 -4.57
CA TYR A 389 -9.04 -16.92 -5.36
C TYR A 389 -10.40 -16.88 -4.63
N ASP A 390 -10.42 -16.75 -3.30
CA ASP A 390 -11.67 -16.50 -2.55
C ASP A 390 -12.18 -15.06 -2.69
N PHE A 391 -11.29 -14.11 -2.98
CA PHE A 391 -11.58 -12.69 -3.07
C PHE A 391 -11.83 -12.24 -4.51
N TYR A 392 -11.02 -12.71 -5.45
CA TYR A 392 -11.24 -12.45 -6.87
C TYR A 392 -10.63 -13.54 -7.74
N GLU A 393 -11.14 -13.66 -8.96
CA GLU A 393 -10.60 -14.49 -10.03
C GLU A 393 -9.99 -13.60 -11.12
N LEU A 394 -8.98 -14.15 -11.80
CA LEU A 394 -8.36 -13.53 -12.96
C LEU A 394 -8.60 -14.41 -14.19
N LYS A 395 -8.96 -13.79 -15.30
CA LYS A 395 -9.06 -14.46 -16.60
C LYS A 395 -8.20 -13.78 -17.65
N ALA A 396 -7.53 -14.59 -18.46
CA ALA A 396 -6.82 -14.12 -19.64
C ALA A 396 -7.82 -13.84 -20.77
N VAL A 397 -7.63 -12.75 -21.50
CA VAL A 397 -8.52 -12.30 -22.59
C VAL A 397 -7.73 -12.26 -23.89
N ASP A 398 -8.21 -12.98 -24.91
CA ASP A 398 -7.62 -12.97 -26.24
C ASP A 398 -8.07 -11.78 -27.12
N GLU A 399 -7.47 -11.65 -28.30
CA GLU A 399 -7.78 -10.59 -29.27
C GLU A 399 -9.24 -10.59 -29.78
N TYR A 400 -9.97 -11.69 -29.59
CA TYR A 400 -11.39 -11.84 -29.95
C TYR A 400 -12.33 -11.63 -28.75
N GLY A 401 -11.78 -11.41 -27.55
CA GLY A 401 -12.54 -11.21 -26.32
C GLY A 401 -12.95 -12.50 -25.60
N HIS A 402 -12.44 -13.67 -25.99
CA HIS A 402 -12.68 -14.90 -25.24
C HIS A 402 -11.88 -14.89 -23.93
N GLU A 403 -12.52 -15.39 -22.88
CA GLU A 403 -11.95 -15.46 -21.54
C GLU A 403 -11.50 -16.89 -21.22
N TYR A 404 -10.27 -17.03 -20.71
CA TYR A 404 -9.69 -18.31 -20.33
C TYR A 404 -9.21 -18.25 -18.88
N ASP A 405 -9.33 -19.38 -18.17
CA ASP A 405 -8.64 -19.57 -16.90
C ASP A 405 -7.12 -19.46 -17.13
N LEU A 406 -6.38 -18.92 -16.16
CA LEU A 406 -4.95 -18.64 -16.32
C LEU A 406 -4.11 -19.89 -16.62
N ASP A 407 -4.57 -21.06 -16.20
CA ASP A 407 -3.95 -22.38 -16.40
C ASP A 407 -4.41 -23.09 -17.69
N LYS A 408 -5.46 -22.59 -18.36
CA LYS A 408 -6.11 -23.22 -19.53
C LYS A 408 -6.06 -22.35 -20.78
N VAL A 409 -5.07 -21.46 -20.88
CA VAL A 409 -4.88 -20.62 -22.07
C VAL A 409 -4.41 -21.49 -23.25
N PRO A 410 -5.16 -21.54 -24.38
CA PRO A 410 -4.74 -22.28 -25.56
C PRO A 410 -3.44 -21.74 -26.15
N MET A 411 -2.57 -22.62 -26.68
CA MET A 411 -1.25 -22.23 -27.21
C MET A 411 -1.33 -21.29 -28.43
N ASN A 412 -2.45 -21.31 -29.15
CA ASN A 412 -2.76 -20.44 -30.27
C ASN A 412 -3.49 -19.14 -29.88
N ALA A 413 -3.90 -19.00 -28.61
CA ALA A 413 -4.60 -17.81 -28.15
C ALA A 413 -3.59 -16.68 -27.90
N ARG A 414 -3.76 -15.57 -28.63
CA ARG A 414 -2.98 -14.36 -28.39
C ARG A 414 -3.62 -13.54 -27.29
N ILE A 415 -3.07 -13.61 -26.09
CA ILE A 415 -3.57 -12.85 -24.94
C ILE A 415 -3.25 -11.36 -25.12
N VAL A 416 -4.30 -10.55 -25.13
CA VAL A 416 -4.20 -9.08 -25.22
C VAL A 416 -4.55 -8.41 -23.90
N GLY A 417 -5.13 -9.11 -22.92
CA GLY A 417 -5.52 -8.52 -21.64
C GLY A 417 -5.80 -9.52 -20.55
N TYR A 418 -6.06 -8.99 -19.35
CA TYR A 418 -6.49 -9.77 -18.20
C TYR A 418 -7.67 -9.05 -17.54
N ARG A 419 -8.71 -9.81 -17.22
CA ARG A 419 -9.91 -9.32 -16.55
C ARG A 419 -9.97 -9.86 -15.13
N ILE A 420 -10.47 -9.04 -14.22
CA ILE A 420 -10.67 -9.39 -12.81
C ILE A 420 -12.16 -9.56 -12.52
N PHE A 421 -12.51 -10.58 -11.76
CA PHE A 421 -13.87 -10.88 -11.31
C PHE A 421 -13.89 -10.92 -9.78
N TYR A 422 -14.48 -9.91 -9.16
CA TYR A 422 -14.55 -9.80 -7.71
C TYR A 422 -15.63 -10.73 -7.12
N LYS A 423 -15.35 -11.28 -5.94
CA LYS A 423 -16.24 -12.18 -5.19
C LYS A 423 -16.76 -11.50 -3.92
N PRO A 424 -17.85 -12.01 -3.31
CA PRO A 424 -18.41 -11.45 -2.07
C PRO A 424 -17.40 -11.18 -0.95
N MET A 425 -16.42 -12.07 -0.73
CA MET A 425 -15.40 -11.88 0.32
C MET A 425 -14.52 -10.64 0.11
N PHE A 426 -14.35 -10.20 -1.14
CA PHE A 426 -13.66 -8.95 -1.43
C PHE A 426 -14.51 -7.73 -1.06
N PHE A 427 -15.78 -7.71 -1.44
CA PHE A 427 -16.70 -6.61 -1.11
C PHE A 427 -16.92 -6.46 0.40
N HIS A 428 -16.86 -7.55 1.15
CA HIS A 428 -16.98 -7.52 2.62
C HIS A 428 -15.67 -7.21 3.34
N SER A 429 -14.53 -7.22 2.64
CA SER A 429 -13.23 -6.96 3.28
C SER A 429 -13.17 -5.55 3.87
N MET A 430 -12.52 -5.40 5.02
CA MET A 430 -12.26 -4.09 5.64
C MET A 430 -11.56 -3.14 4.67
N LEU A 431 -10.67 -3.67 3.83
CA LEU A 431 -10.05 -2.91 2.76
C LEU A 431 -11.08 -2.29 1.80
N TYR A 432 -12.03 -3.08 1.30
CA TYR A 432 -13.03 -2.60 0.37
C TYR A 432 -14.01 -1.63 1.03
N ARG A 433 -14.50 -1.95 2.23
CA ARG A 433 -15.42 -1.10 3.01
C ARG A 433 -14.79 0.26 3.33
N THR A 434 -13.48 0.28 3.59
CA THR A 434 -12.72 1.51 3.81
C THR A 434 -12.54 2.28 2.51
N PHE A 435 -12.06 1.65 1.44
CA PHE A 435 -11.64 2.36 0.23
C PHE A 435 -12.80 2.79 -0.68
N ILE A 436 -13.86 1.96 -0.77
CA ILE A 436 -15.03 2.18 -1.62
C ILE A 436 -16.32 2.34 -0.79
N GLY A 437 -16.54 1.46 0.18
CA GLY A 437 -17.80 1.40 0.94
C GLY A 437 -18.74 0.31 0.43
N TYR A 438 -19.84 0.71 -0.19
CA TYR A 438 -20.82 -0.23 -0.77
C TYR A 438 -20.35 -0.84 -2.08
N SER A 439 -20.97 -1.95 -2.45
CA SER A 439 -20.77 -2.67 -3.71
C SER A 439 -22.01 -2.61 -4.58
N GLY A 440 -21.85 -2.98 -5.86
CA GLY A 440 -22.99 -3.22 -6.73
C GLY A 440 -23.94 -4.30 -6.18
N LEU A 441 -23.45 -5.28 -5.39
CA LEU A 441 -24.29 -6.31 -4.78
C LEU A 441 -25.27 -5.70 -3.78
N ASP A 442 -24.80 -4.76 -2.95
CA ASP A 442 -25.60 -4.08 -1.94
C ASP A 442 -26.80 -3.34 -2.57
N ILE A 443 -26.61 -2.78 -3.76
CA ILE A 443 -27.64 -2.03 -4.49
C ILE A 443 -28.33 -2.82 -5.61
N GLY A 444 -28.10 -4.14 -5.70
CA GLY A 444 -28.76 -5.02 -6.67
C GLY A 444 -28.32 -4.82 -8.13
N LYS A 445 -27.07 -4.38 -8.35
CA LYS A 445 -26.46 -4.13 -9.67
C LYS A 445 -25.32 -5.07 -10.05
N GLY A 446 -25.15 -6.16 -9.31
CA GLY A 446 -24.13 -7.19 -9.58
C GLY A 446 -22.78 -6.91 -8.91
N PRO A 447 -21.78 -7.78 -9.10
CA PRO A 447 -20.47 -7.70 -8.44
C PRO A 447 -19.55 -6.64 -9.08
N ASP A 448 -20.05 -5.41 -9.18
CA ASP A 448 -19.36 -4.26 -9.74
C ASP A 448 -19.02 -3.20 -8.68
N ILE A 449 -18.02 -2.37 -8.97
CA ILE A 449 -17.48 -1.38 -8.02
C ILE A 449 -18.02 0.01 -8.38
N PRO A 450 -18.75 0.69 -7.46
CA PRO A 450 -19.17 2.07 -7.63
C PRO A 450 -18.03 3.02 -7.96
N GLY A 451 -18.23 3.91 -8.94
CA GLY A 451 -17.29 4.95 -9.33
C GLY A 451 -16.11 4.44 -10.16
N PHE A 452 -16.01 3.12 -10.32
CA PHE A 452 -14.92 2.46 -11.03
C PHE A 452 -15.42 1.59 -12.19
N SER A 453 -16.32 0.63 -11.94
CA SER A 453 -16.92 -0.19 -13.00
C SER A 453 -17.71 0.69 -13.97
N GLN A 454 -17.61 0.40 -15.27
CA GLN A 454 -18.20 1.24 -16.33
C GLN A 454 -19.71 1.48 -16.13
N ASN A 455 -20.45 0.43 -15.76
CA ASN A 455 -21.89 0.45 -15.49
C ASN A 455 -22.27 1.15 -14.17
N LEU A 456 -21.30 1.37 -13.27
CA LEU A 456 -21.48 2.07 -12.00
C LEU A 456 -20.64 3.36 -11.90
N SER A 457 -20.15 3.88 -13.01
CA SER A 457 -19.28 5.07 -13.03
C SER A 457 -19.92 6.34 -12.45
N SER A 458 -21.26 6.44 -12.50
CA SER A 458 -22.03 7.55 -11.91
C SER A 458 -22.29 7.40 -10.41
N TYR A 459 -22.01 6.23 -9.83
CA TYR A 459 -22.25 5.93 -8.43
C TYR A 459 -21.01 6.30 -7.63
N GLN A 460 -21.06 7.36 -6.83
CA GLN A 460 -19.90 7.76 -6.04
C GLN A 460 -19.63 6.76 -4.91
N PRO A 461 -18.36 6.43 -4.63
CA PRO A 461 -17.98 5.72 -3.41
C PRO A 461 -18.46 6.44 -2.16
N MET A 462 -18.79 5.67 -1.12
CA MET A 462 -19.18 6.17 0.20
C MET A 462 -18.35 5.39 1.23
N GLN A 463 -17.13 5.85 1.50
CA GLN A 463 -16.20 5.15 2.39
C GLN A 463 -16.81 4.93 3.78
N ALA A 464 -16.64 3.73 4.33
CA ALA A 464 -17.29 3.29 5.57
C ALA A 464 -18.84 3.26 5.51
N TRP A 465 -19.43 3.12 4.32
CA TRP A 465 -20.87 2.92 4.16
C TRP A 465 -21.39 1.76 5.01
N ASN A 466 -22.48 2.02 5.75
CA ASN A 466 -23.16 1.08 6.62
C ASN A 466 -22.20 0.38 7.60
N MET A 467 -21.28 1.16 8.19
CA MET A 467 -20.41 0.74 9.28
C MET A 467 -20.81 1.50 10.54
N THR A 468 -21.11 0.81 11.63
CA THR A 468 -21.64 1.42 12.86
C THR A 468 -20.54 2.09 13.69
N HIS A 469 -19.33 1.55 13.66
CA HIS A 469 -18.21 1.94 14.49
C HIS A 469 -17.06 2.60 13.72
N PHE A 470 -17.07 2.60 12.39
CA PHE A 470 -16.06 3.28 11.60
C PHE A 470 -16.64 4.43 10.79
N LYS A 471 -15.95 5.57 10.79
CA LYS A 471 -16.30 6.75 9.98
C LYS A 471 -15.13 7.19 9.10
N LEU A 472 -15.43 7.65 7.90
CA LEU A 472 -14.46 8.37 7.07
C LEU A 472 -13.98 9.63 7.81
N VAL A 473 -12.66 9.78 7.93
CA VAL A 473 -12.04 10.97 8.52
C VAL A 473 -11.04 11.65 7.59
N TYR A 474 -10.50 10.90 6.63
CA TYR A 474 -9.62 11.44 5.60
C TYR A 474 -9.86 10.75 4.26
N ARG A 475 -9.99 11.58 3.23
CA ARG A 475 -9.75 11.25 1.82
C ARG A 475 -9.41 12.52 1.06
N THR A 476 -8.89 12.39 -0.15
CA THR A 476 -8.61 13.56 -0.99
C THR A 476 -9.90 14.18 -1.51
N ALA A 477 -10.06 15.48 -1.24
CA ALA A 477 -11.00 16.39 -1.91
C ALA A 477 -10.20 17.47 -2.67
N TYR A 478 -10.87 18.32 -3.45
CA TYR A 478 -10.21 19.41 -4.16
C TYR A 478 -10.76 20.76 -3.77
N TRP A 479 -9.88 21.75 -3.77
CA TRP A 479 -10.22 23.14 -3.50
C TRP A 479 -9.54 24.07 -4.49
N ASN A 480 -10.28 25.06 -4.95
CA ASN A 480 -9.79 26.17 -5.75
C ASN A 480 -9.99 27.46 -4.94
N PRO A 481 -8.95 28.29 -4.73
CA PRO A 481 -9.09 29.55 -3.99
C PRO A 481 -10.04 30.54 -4.67
N TYR A 482 -10.31 30.40 -5.96
CA TYR A 482 -11.17 31.28 -6.74
C TYR A 482 -12.60 30.73 -6.85
N LYS A 483 -13.59 31.63 -6.81
CA LYS A 483 -15.00 31.28 -7.07
C LYS A 483 -15.29 31.11 -8.56
N ASP A 484 -14.57 31.83 -9.41
CA ASP A 484 -14.55 31.69 -10.86
C ASP A 484 -13.48 30.67 -11.30
N TYR A 485 -13.56 29.47 -10.72
CA TYR A 485 -12.60 28.40 -10.94
C TYR A 485 -12.46 27.99 -12.42
N GLN A 486 -13.47 28.25 -13.26
CA GLN A 486 -13.40 27.99 -14.70
C GLN A 486 -12.32 28.82 -15.39
N ASN A 487 -12.07 30.04 -14.93
CA ASN A 487 -10.99 30.92 -15.43
C ASN A 487 -9.64 30.63 -14.74
N HIS A 488 -9.66 29.93 -13.61
CA HIS A 488 -8.49 29.58 -12.80
C HIS A 488 -8.36 28.05 -12.67
N SER A 489 -8.50 27.34 -13.79
CA SER A 489 -8.60 25.87 -13.83
C SER A 489 -7.33 25.14 -13.38
N ASP A 490 -6.20 25.83 -13.29
CA ASP A 490 -4.90 25.33 -12.80
C ASP A 490 -4.70 25.54 -11.30
N ALA A 491 -5.58 26.30 -10.63
CA ALA A 491 -5.45 26.63 -9.21
C ALA A 491 -6.03 25.57 -8.25
N TRP A 492 -6.55 24.45 -8.77
CA TRP A 492 -7.06 23.35 -7.95
C TRP A 492 -5.95 22.68 -7.15
N LYS A 493 -6.19 22.49 -5.85
CA LYS A 493 -5.26 21.84 -4.93
C LYS A 493 -5.96 20.69 -4.22
N PRO A 494 -5.29 19.53 -4.06
CA PRO A 494 -5.82 18.44 -3.27
C PRO A 494 -5.72 18.82 -1.79
N ILE A 495 -6.81 18.67 -1.05
CA ILE A 495 -6.90 18.96 0.38
C ILE A 495 -7.66 17.84 1.12
N PRO A 496 -7.50 17.70 2.44
CA PRO A 496 -8.33 16.80 3.25
C PRO A 496 -9.83 17.12 3.15
N ILE A 497 -10.67 16.10 3.18
CA ILE A 497 -12.13 16.24 3.02
C ILE A 497 -12.81 17.07 4.13
N ASP A 498 -12.37 16.95 5.38
CA ASP A 498 -12.83 17.74 6.51
C ASP A 498 -12.53 19.24 6.32
N LEU A 499 -11.32 19.57 5.87
CA LEU A 499 -10.93 20.93 5.52
C LEU A 499 -11.74 21.46 4.33
N ALA A 500 -11.99 20.61 3.33
CA ALA A 500 -12.82 20.95 2.19
C ALA A 500 -14.26 21.28 2.61
N LEU A 501 -14.84 20.47 3.51
CA LEU A 501 -16.17 20.73 4.06
C LEU A 501 -16.22 22.05 4.82
N LYS A 502 -15.19 22.33 5.62
CA LYS A 502 -15.03 23.61 6.33
C LYS A 502 -14.96 24.80 5.38
N TYR A 503 -14.11 24.74 4.35
CA TYR A 503 -13.99 25.81 3.36
C TYR A 503 -15.27 26.04 2.56
N GLY A 504 -16.00 24.96 2.24
CA GLY A 504 -17.32 25.04 1.62
C GLY A 504 -18.31 25.81 2.49
N LYS A 505 -18.40 25.48 3.79
CA LYS A 505 -19.28 26.17 4.75
C LYS A 505 -18.88 27.63 4.96
N GLU A 506 -17.59 27.94 5.01
CA GLU A 506 -17.06 29.29 5.18
C GLU A 506 -17.07 30.12 3.87
N GLY A 507 -17.45 29.53 2.74
CA GLY A 507 -17.46 30.20 1.44
C GLY A 507 -16.07 30.61 0.93
N LYS A 508 -15.01 29.92 1.39
CA LYS A 508 -13.61 30.16 1.02
C LYS A 508 -13.28 29.48 -0.30
N GLY A 509 -13.44 30.19 -1.43
CA GLY A 509 -13.18 29.67 -2.77
C GLY A 509 -14.25 28.68 -3.26
N THR A 510 -13.85 27.73 -4.11
CA THR A 510 -14.68 26.65 -4.63
C THR A 510 -14.17 25.31 -4.12
N VAL A 511 -15.06 24.41 -3.70
CA VAL A 511 -14.71 23.08 -3.21
C VAL A 511 -15.39 22.02 -4.07
N ASP A 512 -14.65 20.96 -4.40
CA ASP A 512 -15.18 19.71 -4.94
C ASP A 512 -14.97 18.59 -3.90
N LEU A 513 -16.05 18.26 -3.17
CA LEU A 513 -16.07 17.21 -2.15
C LEU A 513 -16.17 15.81 -2.74
N TYR A 514 -16.75 15.68 -3.94
CA TYR A 514 -17.05 14.39 -4.57
C TYR A 514 -16.52 14.37 -6.01
N PRO A 515 -15.19 14.59 -6.18
CA PRO A 515 -14.58 14.49 -7.49
C PRO A 515 -14.84 13.11 -8.09
N PRO A 516 -14.93 12.98 -9.43
CA PRO A 516 -15.16 11.70 -10.07
C PRO A 516 -14.12 10.66 -9.61
N ALA A 517 -14.60 9.50 -9.14
CA ALA A 517 -13.77 8.48 -8.50
C ALA A 517 -12.56 8.03 -9.33
N TYR A 518 -12.68 7.94 -10.66
CA TYR A 518 -11.55 7.61 -11.55
C TYR A 518 -10.37 8.60 -11.50
N ARG A 519 -10.59 9.85 -11.05
CA ARG A 519 -9.54 10.86 -10.89
C ARG A 519 -8.80 10.70 -9.57
N VAL A 520 -9.48 10.19 -8.54
CA VAL A 520 -9.00 10.21 -7.16
C VAL A 520 -8.51 8.84 -6.73
N LEU A 521 -9.32 7.79 -6.88
CA LEU A 521 -8.99 6.45 -6.41
C LEU A 521 -7.60 5.95 -6.84
N PRO A 522 -7.11 6.17 -8.07
CA PRO A 522 -5.77 5.71 -8.47
C PRO A 522 -4.61 6.43 -7.76
N ASN A 523 -4.89 7.49 -6.99
CA ASN A 523 -3.91 8.28 -6.25
C ASN A 523 -4.47 8.75 -4.89
N ASP A 524 -5.27 7.92 -4.21
CA ASP A 524 -5.84 8.28 -2.91
C ASP A 524 -5.27 7.46 -1.75
N VAL A 525 -5.37 8.07 -0.57
CA VAL A 525 -5.25 7.41 0.72
C VAL A 525 -6.54 7.71 1.46
N VAL A 526 -7.21 6.67 1.92
CA VAL A 526 -8.43 6.79 2.72
C VAL A 526 -8.11 6.36 4.14
N ILE A 527 -8.51 7.16 5.12
CA ILE A 527 -8.42 6.82 6.54
C ILE A 527 -9.83 6.83 7.14
N VAL A 528 -10.16 5.74 7.82
CA VAL A 528 -11.34 5.62 8.67
C VAL A 528 -10.93 5.55 10.12
N LYS A 529 -11.78 6.08 11.00
CA LYS A 529 -11.56 6.12 12.45
C LYS A 529 -12.60 5.28 13.16
N PHE A 530 -12.14 4.46 14.12
CA PHE A 530 -12.99 3.70 15.02
C PHE A 530 -13.60 4.61 16.10
N TYR A 531 -14.87 4.35 16.41
CA TYR A 531 -15.66 4.95 17.46
C TYR A 531 -16.41 3.85 18.22
N GLU A 532 -16.43 3.96 19.53
CA GLU A 532 -17.11 3.04 20.44
C GLU A 532 -18.63 3.04 20.18
N GLY A 533 -19.16 4.15 19.69
CA GLY A 533 -20.58 4.31 19.40
C GLY A 533 -21.33 4.93 20.58
N ALA A 534 -21.77 6.18 20.41
CA ALA A 534 -22.69 6.81 21.35
C ALA A 534 -24.12 6.33 21.06
N ILE A 535 -24.91 6.06 22.10
CA ILE A 535 -26.30 5.63 21.91
C ILE A 535 -27.18 6.88 21.75
N ILE A 536 -27.89 6.96 20.62
CA ILE A 536 -28.97 7.92 20.40
C ILE A 536 -30.30 7.22 20.64
N GLU A 537 -31.05 7.73 21.60
CA GLU A 537 -32.41 7.28 21.90
C GLU A 537 -33.41 8.40 21.60
N GLY A 538 -34.59 8.02 21.13
CA GLY A 538 -35.64 8.99 20.83
C GLY A 538 -37.00 8.33 20.67
N LYS A 539 -38.01 9.17 20.43
CA LYS A 539 -39.39 8.75 20.16
C LYS A 539 -39.92 9.49 18.95
N VAL A 540 -40.62 8.76 18.07
CA VAL A 540 -41.29 9.32 16.91
C VAL A 540 -42.80 9.26 17.12
N GLU A 541 -43.43 10.42 17.00
CA GLU A 541 -44.87 10.57 17.17
C GLU A 541 -45.44 11.63 16.22
N LEU A 542 -46.70 11.45 15.84
CA LEU A 542 -47.45 12.43 15.06
C LEU A 542 -47.71 13.69 15.88
N SER A 543 -48.08 14.79 15.22
CA SER A 543 -48.41 16.06 15.89
C SER A 543 -49.56 15.97 16.89
N ASN A 544 -50.39 14.93 16.80
CA ASN A 544 -51.48 14.63 17.74
C ASN A 544 -51.06 13.70 18.90
N GLY A 545 -49.77 13.38 19.05
CA GLY A 545 -49.21 12.54 20.11
C GLY A 545 -49.34 11.03 19.88
N VAL A 546 -49.83 10.58 18.71
CA VAL A 546 -49.91 9.15 18.39
C VAL A 546 -48.51 8.65 18.02
N PRO A 547 -47.98 7.61 18.68
CA PRO A 547 -46.67 7.06 18.36
C PRO A 547 -46.65 6.39 16.98
N LEU A 548 -45.55 6.60 16.25
CA LEU A 548 -45.34 5.94 14.96
C LEU A 548 -44.53 4.67 15.14
N LYS A 549 -45.21 3.53 15.00
CA LYS A 549 -44.60 2.21 15.09
C LYS A 549 -43.92 1.79 13.78
N HIS A 550 -42.85 1.01 13.91
CA HIS A 550 -42.15 0.38 12.78
C HIS A 550 -41.73 1.36 11.68
N VAL A 551 -41.40 2.60 12.03
CA VAL A 551 -40.78 3.53 11.08
C VAL A 551 -39.26 3.39 11.13
N ARG A 552 -38.62 3.49 9.97
CA ARG A 552 -37.17 3.34 9.85
C ARG A 552 -36.47 4.62 10.28
N ILE A 553 -35.45 4.48 11.11
CA ILE A 553 -34.50 5.52 11.47
C ILE A 553 -33.17 5.19 10.80
N THR A 554 -32.57 6.15 10.12
CA THR A 554 -31.26 6.00 9.49
C THR A 554 -30.38 7.18 9.85
N LEU A 555 -29.19 6.89 10.38
CA LEU A 555 -28.19 7.87 10.77
C LEU A 555 -27.20 8.10 9.63
N PHE A 556 -26.97 9.36 9.28
CA PHE A 556 -25.99 9.81 8.29
C PHE A 556 -24.93 10.68 8.93
N ASP A 557 -23.69 10.60 8.42
CA ASP A 557 -22.62 11.52 8.78
C ASP A 557 -22.69 12.85 8.02
N GLU A 558 -21.72 13.73 8.28
CA GLU A 558 -21.60 15.04 7.64
C GLU A 558 -21.34 14.98 6.11
N TYR A 559 -21.00 13.80 5.58
CA TYR A 559 -20.81 13.52 4.16
C TYR A 559 -22.03 12.84 3.52
N GLY A 560 -23.11 12.62 4.28
CA GLY A 560 -24.31 11.95 3.81
C GLY A 560 -24.12 10.45 3.60
N ILE A 561 -23.14 9.84 4.29
CA ILE A 561 -22.89 8.40 4.30
C ILE A 561 -23.73 7.78 5.43
N PRO A 562 -24.57 6.77 5.15
CA PRO A 562 -25.35 6.11 6.18
C PRO A 562 -24.47 5.17 7.02
N HIS A 563 -24.67 5.16 8.34
CA HIS A 563 -23.92 4.34 9.29
C HIS A 563 -24.76 3.23 9.93
N THR A 564 -25.85 3.61 10.61
CA THR A 564 -26.69 2.68 11.37
C THR A 564 -28.16 2.91 11.01
N THR A 565 -28.94 1.83 10.97
CA THR A 565 -30.40 1.88 10.81
C THR A 565 -31.10 1.03 11.86
N THR A 566 -32.24 1.52 12.35
CA THR A 566 -33.11 0.81 13.31
C THR A 566 -34.57 1.10 12.98
N PHE A 567 -35.50 0.46 13.69
CA PHE A 567 -36.93 0.74 13.60
C PHE A 567 -37.47 1.18 14.96
N THR A 568 -38.52 1.99 14.94
CA THR A 568 -39.26 2.28 16.16
C THR A 568 -40.07 1.06 16.63
N ASP A 569 -40.18 0.91 17.94
CA ASP A 569 -41.06 -0.07 18.58
C ASP A 569 -42.55 0.33 18.49
N ASP A 570 -43.43 -0.46 19.09
CA ASP A 570 -44.89 -0.20 19.08
C ASP A 570 -45.29 1.10 19.79
N ASN A 571 -44.43 1.63 20.67
CA ASN A 571 -44.62 2.88 21.39
C ASN A 571 -43.89 4.05 20.73
N GLY A 572 -43.29 3.84 19.56
CA GLY A 572 -42.57 4.84 18.78
C GLY A 572 -41.13 5.11 19.23
N TYR A 573 -40.58 4.35 20.19
CA TYR A 573 -39.22 4.54 20.68
C TYR A 573 -38.19 3.86 19.77
N TYR A 574 -37.01 4.45 19.65
CA TYR A 574 -35.86 3.86 18.97
C TYR A 574 -34.58 4.06 19.77
N SER A 575 -33.61 3.18 19.52
CA SER A 575 -32.23 3.27 20.03
C SER A 575 -31.28 2.81 18.93
N LEU A 576 -30.20 3.57 18.68
CA LEU A 576 -29.17 3.22 17.70
C LEU A 576 -27.80 3.75 18.11
N SER A 577 -26.75 3.08 17.67
CA SER A 577 -25.35 3.49 17.88
C SER A 577 -24.89 4.48 16.81
N ALA A 578 -24.14 5.49 17.24
CA ALA A 578 -23.70 6.63 16.45
C ALA A 578 -22.19 6.88 16.55
N VAL A 579 -21.57 7.15 15.40
CA VAL A 579 -20.23 7.73 15.28
C VAL A 579 -20.24 9.21 15.73
N ALA A 580 -19.08 9.81 16.00
CA ALA A 580 -19.02 11.23 16.37
C ALA A 580 -19.15 12.16 15.16
N GLY A 581 -19.51 13.43 15.38
CA GLY A 581 -19.56 14.48 14.35
C GLY A 581 -20.93 15.13 14.19
N ASN A 582 -21.12 15.81 13.06
CA ASN A 582 -22.39 16.46 12.73
C ASN A 582 -23.28 15.51 11.93
N LEU A 583 -24.18 14.85 12.62
CA LEU A 583 -24.99 13.75 12.11
C LEU A 583 -26.38 14.21 11.73
N THR A 584 -27.03 13.43 10.88
CA THR A 584 -28.42 13.61 10.49
C THR A 584 -29.19 12.31 10.68
N LEU A 585 -30.26 12.36 11.47
CA LEU A 585 -31.24 11.29 11.59
C LEU A 585 -32.34 11.52 10.57
N ILE A 586 -32.64 10.52 9.75
CA ILE A 586 -33.78 10.52 8.84
C ILE A 586 -34.77 9.45 9.29
N VAL A 587 -36.02 9.88 9.49
CA VAL A 587 -37.17 9.00 9.75
C VAL A 587 -37.89 8.77 8.43
N SER A 588 -38.07 7.51 8.05
CA SER A 588 -38.70 7.14 6.78
C SER A 588 -39.65 5.95 6.89
N THR A 589 -40.63 5.87 5.98
CA THR A 589 -41.67 4.83 5.93
C THR A 589 -42.12 4.55 4.48
N ASP A 590 -43.16 3.73 4.34
CA ASP A 590 -43.87 3.35 3.11
C ASP A 590 -43.13 2.33 2.22
N GLY A 591 -42.13 1.61 2.75
CA GLY A 591 -41.44 0.55 2.02
C GLY A 591 -40.56 1.08 0.87
N ASP A 592 -40.27 0.21 -0.11
CA ASP A 592 -39.40 0.50 -1.26
C ASP A 592 -38.03 1.11 -0.86
N LEU A 593 -37.31 0.41 0.03
CA LEU A 593 -36.02 0.85 0.55
C LEU A 593 -35.04 1.25 -0.56
N ASN A 594 -34.59 2.50 -0.55
CA ASN A 594 -33.43 2.92 -1.32
C ASN A 594 -32.20 2.24 -0.74
N LYS A 595 -31.74 1.15 -1.37
CA LYS A 595 -30.62 0.34 -0.88
C LYS A 595 -29.29 1.10 -0.74
N LEU A 596 -29.11 2.22 -1.44
CA LEU A 596 -27.89 3.03 -1.31
C LEU A 596 -27.97 3.95 -0.09
N ARG A 597 -29.09 4.66 0.06
CA ARG A 597 -29.24 5.63 1.15
C ARG A 597 -29.77 4.99 2.44
N LEU A 598 -30.24 3.75 2.40
CA LEU A 598 -30.88 3.06 3.52
C LEU A 598 -32.07 3.83 4.10
N VAL A 599 -32.83 4.52 3.25
CA VAL A 599 -34.07 5.22 3.61
C VAL A 599 -35.22 4.73 2.75
N GLU A 600 -36.40 4.67 3.35
CA GLU A 600 -37.63 4.29 2.67
C GLU A 600 -38.17 5.44 1.82
N LYS A 601 -39.18 5.14 1.01
CA LYS A 601 -39.71 6.05 -0.02
C LYS A 601 -40.22 7.37 0.54
N THR A 602 -40.89 7.34 1.69
CA THR A 602 -41.48 8.54 2.31
C THR A 602 -40.63 8.99 3.48
N ILE A 603 -40.07 10.20 3.39
CA ILE A 603 -39.35 10.84 4.51
C ILE A 603 -40.36 11.57 5.39
N LEU A 604 -40.41 11.19 6.66
CA LEU A 604 -41.32 11.76 7.66
C LEU A 604 -40.69 12.93 8.42
N ALA A 605 -39.40 12.80 8.77
CA ALA A 605 -38.67 13.82 9.51
C ALA A 605 -37.16 13.72 9.25
N GLN A 606 -36.47 14.84 9.44
CA GLN A 606 -35.02 14.93 9.43
C GLN A 606 -34.59 15.77 10.63
N GLN A 607 -33.64 15.26 11.42
CA GLN A 607 -33.15 15.90 12.64
C GLN A 607 -31.62 15.91 12.65
N GLU A 608 -31.02 17.06 12.94
CA GLU A 608 -29.57 17.17 13.15
C GLU A 608 -29.22 16.78 14.59
N ALA A 609 -28.09 16.08 14.75
CA ALA A 609 -27.50 15.72 16.04
C ALA A 609 -26.00 15.96 15.98
N ASN A 610 -25.43 16.58 17.01
CA ASN A 610 -23.98 16.84 17.09
C ASN A 610 -23.42 16.10 18.30
N LEU A 611 -22.48 15.18 18.05
CA LEU A 611 -21.89 14.28 19.05
C LEU A 611 -20.37 14.38 19.10
#